data_AF-A0ABD3VNL9-F1
#
_entry.id   AF-A0ABD3VNL9-F1
#
_cell.length_a   1.000
_cell.length_b   1.000
_cell.length_c   1.000
_cell.angle_alpha   90.00
_cell.angle_beta   90.00
_cell.angle_gamma   90.00
#
_symmetry.space_group_name_H-M   'P 1'
#
loop_
_entity.id
_entity.type
_entity.pdbx_description
1 polymer ?
#
loop_
_entity_poly.entity_id
_entity_poly.type
_entity_poly.pdbx_seq_one_letter_code
_entity_poly.pdbx_strand_id
1 'polypeptide(L)'
;MSIVASHSQSTAVAVREERQTRLTDTTVPANIPADPRAKLMYYLKSICYVLNLTDVHPGVKRLTEYHHYDLSRKDIDTLIKLCELLSPHKLENKCIFEYADLSANTSNRFYDVDEIRQQVLSATTTANASIAALVGKSPLFASATATSSLSIVLGGETYRIGKIMIYRRIWIQKNYFTPMQLLRRNSSVCIIL
;
A
#
# COMPACT_ATOMS: atom_id res chain seq x y z
N MET A 1 8.67 59.81 39.85
CA MET A 1 10.03 59.40 39.47
C MET A 1 10.19 57.94 39.87
N SER A 2 10.64 56.97 39.06
CA SER A 2 10.81 56.87 37.61
C SER A 2 10.84 55.39 37.21
N ILE A 3 10.35 55.07 36.00
CA ILE A 3 10.95 54.20 34.94
C ILE A 3 12.27 53.49 35.35
N VAL A 4 12.59 52.21 35.04
CA VAL A 4 12.38 51.39 33.82
C VAL A 4 12.44 49.87 34.14
N ALA A 5 11.91 49.03 33.25
CA ALA A 5 12.22 47.59 33.17
C ALA A 5 13.49 47.33 32.34
N SER A 6 14.14 46.16 32.46
CA SER A 6 14.73 45.40 31.33
C SER A 6 15.51 44.11 31.71
N HIS A 7 15.21 43.01 30.99
CA HIS A 7 16.13 42.04 30.33
C HIS A 7 17.13 41.21 31.21
N SER A 8 17.58 39.98 30.92
CA SER A 8 17.38 38.94 29.87
C SER A 8 17.96 37.60 30.45
N GLN A 9 17.89 36.38 29.88
CA GLN A 9 17.32 35.73 28.68
C GLN A 9 17.03 34.25 29.07
N SER A 10 15.94 33.59 28.66
CA SER A 10 15.75 32.82 27.41
C SER A 10 16.72 31.66 27.14
N THR A 11 16.27 30.42 27.39
CA THR A 11 16.42 29.29 26.46
C THR A 11 15.19 28.40 26.54
N ALA A 12 14.18 28.67 25.69
CA ALA A 12 13.05 27.76 25.54
C ALA A 12 13.50 26.50 24.78
N VAL A 13 13.37 25.33 25.41
CA VAL A 13 13.58 24.05 24.72
C VAL A 13 12.43 23.88 23.74
N ALA A 14 12.75 23.90 22.44
CA ALA A 14 11.78 23.77 21.37
C ALA A 14 11.26 22.33 21.29
N VAL A 15 10.22 22.01 22.08
CA VAL A 15 9.36 20.84 21.84
C VAL A 15 8.57 21.10 20.56
N ARG A 16 9.22 20.85 19.42
CA ARG A 16 8.59 20.90 18.10
C ARG A 16 7.86 19.59 17.88
N GLU A 17 6.74 19.45 18.58
CA GLU A 17 5.83 18.32 18.49
C GLU A 17 5.36 18.17 17.03
N GLU A 18 5.90 17.17 16.34
CA GLU A 18 5.54 16.90 14.95
C GLU A 18 4.07 16.47 14.93
N ARG A 19 3.22 17.28 14.29
CA ARG A 19 1.81 16.95 14.02
C ARG A 19 1.73 15.80 13.03
N GLN A 20 2.03 14.59 13.51
CA GLN A 20 1.98 13.39 12.71
C GLN A 20 0.51 13.11 12.37
N THR A 21 0.21 13.21 11.08
CA THR A 21 -1.13 13.09 10.50
C THR A 21 -1.84 11.85 11.02
N ARG A 22 -3.09 12.01 11.49
CA ARG A 22 -4.00 10.94 11.95
C ARG A 22 -4.39 9.98 10.81
N LEU A 23 -3.44 9.26 10.24
CA LEU A 23 -3.71 8.17 9.31
C LEU A 23 -3.73 6.87 10.10
N THR A 24 -4.88 6.22 10.13
CA THR A 24 -5.08 4.93 10.77
C THR A 24 -4.34 3.87 9.97
N ASP A 25 -3.21 3.42 10.52
CA ASP A 25 -2.51 2.26 9.99
C ASP A 25 -3.31 0.99 10.31
N THR A 26 -3.82 0.32 9.27
CA THR A 26 -4.60 -0.91 9.39
C THR A 26 -3.76 -2.17 9.16
N THR A 27 -2.43 -2.07 9.28
CA THR A 27 -1.50 -3.17 8.99
C THR A 27 -1.47 -4.22 10.08
N VAL A 28 -1.78 -5.46 9.70
CA VAL A 28 -1.62 -6.63 10.57
C VAL A 28 -0.28 -7.32 10.25
N PRO A 29 0.57 -7.62 11.25
CA PRO A 29 1.78 -8.42 11.05
C PRO A 29 1.44 -9.79 10.45
N ALA A 30 2.16 -10.20 9.41
CA ALA A 30 1.94 -11.47 8.72
C ALA A 30 3.20 -12.33 8.73
N ASN A 31 3.09 -13.56 9.24
CA ASN A 31 4.13 -14.58 9.13
C ASN A 31 3.89 -15.40 7.85
N ILE A 32 4.57 -15.04 6.76
CA ILE A 32 4.37 -15.68 5.45
C ILE A 32 5.37 -16.85 5.27
N PRO A 33 4.90 -18.07 4.94
CA PRO A 33 5.76 -19.19 4.60
C PRO A 33 6.77 -18.89 3.50
N ALA A 34 7.88 -19.64 3.48
CA ALA A 34 8.94 -19.46 2.48
C ALA A 34 8.54 -19.90 1.06
N ASP A 35 7.45 -20.65 0.91
CA ASP A 35 6.96 -21.21 -0.36
C ASP A 35 6.56 -20.10 -1.37
N PRO A 36 6.90 -20.24 -2.67
CA PRO A 36 6.50 -19.28 -3.71
C PRO A 36 4.98 -19.09 -3.80
N ARG A 37 4.18 -20.14 -3.67
CA ARG A 37 2.71 -20.09 -3.70
C ARG A 37 2.20 -19.21 -2.56
N ALA A 38 2.64 -19.49 -1.33
CA ALA A 38 2.26 -18.71 -0.15
C ALA A 38 2.59 -17.22 -0.29
N LYS A 39 3.78 -16.88 -0.80
CA LYS A 39 4.19 -15.50 -1.05
C LYS A 39 3.30 -14.79 -2.09
N LEU A 40 2.96 -15.47 -3.18
CA LEU A 40 2.09 -14.92 -4.22
C LEU A 40 0.62 -14.81 -3.77
N MET A 41 0.13 -15.77 -2.99
CA MET A 41 -1.19 -15.69 -2.32
C MET A 41 -1.25 -14.51 -1.34
N TYR A 42 -0.17 -14.23 -0.62
CA TYR A 42 -0.07 -13.07 0.27
C TYR A 42 -0.02 -11.74 -0.50
N TYR A 43 0.66 -11.70 -1.65
CA TYR A 43 0.55 -10.56 -2.58
C TYR A 43 -0.90 -10.35 -3.02
N LEU A 44 -1.57 -11.41 -3.52
CA LEU A 44 -2.97 -11.34 -3.94
C LEU A 44 -3.87 -10.85 -2.80
N LYS A 45 -3.71 -11.38 -1.58
CA LYS A 45 -4.46 -10.94 -0.39
C LYS A 45 -4.28 -9.45 -0.13
N SER A 46 -3.05 -8.95 -0.25
CA SER A 46 -2.73 -7.54 -0.03
C SER A 46 -3.43 -6.63 -1.06
N ILE A 47 -3.46 -7.04 -2.34
CA ILE A 47 -4.16 -6.29 -3.38
C ILE A 47 -5.69 -6.40 -3.24
N CYS A 48 -6.22 -7.57 -2.87
CA CYS A 48 -7.64 -7.74 -2.58
C CYS A 48 -8.09 -6.86 -1.40
N TYR A 49 -7.23 -6.64 -0.40
CA TYR A 49 -7.50 -5.74 0.72
C TYR A 49 -7.48 -4.25 0.30
N VAL A 50 -6.56 -3.87 -0.60
CA VAL A 50 -6.49 -2.54 -1.24
C VAL A 50 -7.75 -2.23 -2.07
N LEU A 51 -8.21 -3.20 -2.86
CA LEU A 51 -9.34 -3.09 -3.79
C LEU A 51 -10.69 -3.55 -3.18
N ASN A 52 -10.74 -3.81 -1.87
CA ASN A 52 -11.93 -4.29 -1.14
C ASN A 52 -12.63 -5.52 -1.78
N LEU A 53 -11.85 -6.47 -2.30
CA LEU A 53 -12.32 -7.67 -3.01
C LEU A 53 -12.45 -8.91 -2.12
N THR A 54 -11.95 -8.84 -0.89
CA THR A 54 -11.87 -9.98 0.05
C THR A 54 -13.22 -10.63 0.33
N ASP A 55 -14.30 -9.86 0.31
CA ASP A 55 -15.65 -10.31 0.64
C ASP A 55 -16.49 -10.69 -0.60
N VAL A 56 -15.98 -10.41 -1.81
CA VAL A 56 -16.78 -10.39 -3.05
C VAL A 56 -16.80 -11.74 -3.77
N HIS A 57 -15.79 -12.61 -3.58
CA HIS A 57 -15.73 -13.87 -4.33
C HIS A 57 -15.11 -15.05 -3.53
N PRO A 58 -15.86 -16.15 -3.29
CA PRO A 58 -15.36 -17.28 -2.49
C PRO A 58 -14.19 -18.02 -3.15
N GLY A 59 -14.06 -17.96 -4.48
CA GLY A 59 -12.88 -18.48 -5.18
C GLY A 59 -11.60 -17.70 -4.90
N VAL A 60 -11.70 -16.40 -4.58
CA VAL A 60 -10.54 -15.56 -4.20
C VAL A 60 -10.11 -15.84 -2.77
N LYS A 61 -11.04 -16.21 -1.89
CA LYS A 61 -10.73 -16.59 -0.49
C LYS A 61 -9.69 -17.72 -0.43
N ARG A 62 -9.90 -18.84 -1.14
CA ARG A 62 -8.93 -19.94 -1.21
C ARG A 62 -7.56 -19.49 -1.74
N LEU A 63 -7.54 -18.61 -2.75
CA LEU A 63 -6.30 -18.10 -3.36
C LEU A 63 -5.59 -17.02 -2.52
N THR A 64 -6.19 -16.58 -1.40
CA THR A 64 -5.61 -15.58 -0.47
C THR A 64 -5.28 -16.15 0.91
N GLU A 65 -5.69 -17.39 1.20
CA GLU A 65 -5.32 -18.15 2.41
C GLU A 65 -3.88 -18.69 2.33
N TYR A 66 -2.90 -17.79 2.37
CA TYR A 66 -1.46 -18.11 2.19
C TYR A 66 -0.85 -19.10 3.22
N HIS A 67 -1.57 -19.45 4.29
CA HIS A 67 -1.18 -20.54 5.20
C HIS A 67 -1.58 -21.93 4.68
N HIS A 68 -2.49 -22.00 3.70
CA HIS A 68 -2.98 -23.22 3.07
C HIS A 68 -2.58 -23.23 1.59
N TYR A 69 -1.27 -23.21 1.35
CA TYR A 69 -0.67 -23.00 0.03
C TYR A 69 -0.60 -24.28 -0.85
N ASP A 70 -1.29 -25.35 -0.43
CA ASP A 70 -1.45 -26.60 -1.17
C ASP A 70 -2.51 -26.49 -2.28
N LEU A 71 -2.21 -25.60 -3.22
CA LEU A 71 -3.01 -25.33 -4.41
C LEU A 71 -2.83 -26.41 -5.48
N SER A 72 -3.93 -26.79 -6.15
CA SER A 72 -3.87 -27.64 -7.34
C SER A 72 -3.18 -26.91 -8.51
N ARG A 73 -2.74 -27.63 -9.55
CA ARG A 73 -2.18 -26.98 -10.76
C ARG A 73 -3.12 -25.94 -11.37
N LYS A 74 -4.44 -26.24 -11.42
CA LYS A 74 -5.47 -25.31 -11.91
C LYS A 74 -5.60 -24.06 -11.03
N ASP A 75 -5.46 -24.21 -9.72
CA ASP A 75 -5.46 -23.07 -8.79
C ASP A 75 -4.19 -22.22 -8.92
N ILE A 76 -3.02 -22.85 -9.13
CA ILE A 76 -1.75 -22.15 -9.39
C ILE A 76 -1.85 -21.34 -10.69
N ASP A 77 -2.35 -21.93 -11.79
CA ASP A 77 -2.55 -21.22 -13.05
C ASP A 77 -3.55 -20.06 -12.91
N THR A 78 -4.58 -20.22 -12.08
CA THR A 78 -5.57 -19.17 -11.77
C THR A 78 -4.93 -18.05 -10.94
N LEU A 79 -4.14 -18.39 -9.92
CA LEU A 79 -3.39 -17.43 -9.10
C LEU A 79 -2.41 -16.61 -9.96
N ILE A 80 -1.66 -17.25 -10.86
CA ILE A 80 -0.75 -16.58 -11.81
C ILE A 80 -1.53 -15.59 -12.68
N LYS A 81 -2.61 -16.03 -13.33
CA LYS A 81 -3.43 -15.16 -14.21
C LYS A 81 -4.02 -13.96 -13.46
N LEU A 82 -4.53 -14.16 -12.25
CA LEU A 82 -5.00 -13.06 -11.39
C LEU A 82 -3.87 -12.11 -11.02
N CYS A 83 -2.67 -12.61 -10.71
CA CYS A 83 -1.51 -11.79 -10.40
C CYS A 83 -0.92 -11.06 -11.63
N GLU A 84 -1.17 -11.54 -12.85
CA GLU A 84 -0.85 -10.83 -14.10
C GLU A 84 -1.88 -9.76 -14.45
N LEU A 85 -3.16 -10.02 -14.16
CA LEU A 85 -4.22 -9.01 -14.25
C LEU A 85 -3.97 -7.87 -13.25
N LEU A 86 -3.66 -8.22 -12.00
CA LEU A 86 -3.35 -7.34 -10.87
C LEU A 86 -1.83 -7.11 -10.71
N SER A 87 -1.10 -6.89 -11.80
CA SER A 87 0.36 -6.71 -11.72
C SER A 87 0.74 -5.38 -11.05
N PRO A 88 1.87 -5.30 -10.31
CA PRO A 88 2.26 -4.10 -9.58
C PRO A 88 2.30 -2.87 -10.48
N HIS A 89 2.87 -2.97 -11.68
CA HIS A 89 2.94 -1.87 -12.66
C HIS A 89 1.59 -1.31 -13.11
N LYS A 90 0.48 -2.06 -12.99
CA LYS A 90 -0.87 -1.54 -13.28
C LYS A 90 -1.46 -0.76 -12.11
N LEU A 91 -1.04 -1.07 -10.89
CA LEU A 91 -1.55 -0.57 -9.60
C LEU A 91 -0.66 0.54 -9.01
N GLU A 92 0.61 0.55 -9.40
CA GLU A 92 1.65 1.47 -8.99
C GLU A 92 1.29 2.90 -9.37
N ASN A 93 1.58 3.84 -8.46
CA ASN A 93 1.18 5.24 -8.55
C ASN A 93 -0.33 5.49 -8.58
N LYS A 94 -1.17 4.47 -8.28
CA LYS A 94 -2.65 4.59 -8.20
C LYS A 94 -3.19 4.17 -6.85
N CYS A 95 -2.87 2.94 -6.41
CA CYS A 95 -3.31 2.39 -5.13
C CYS A 95 -2.19 1.69 -4.34
N ILE A 96 -1.06 1.38 -4.98
CA ILE A 96 0.17 0.94 -4.31
C ILE A 96 1.32 1.90 -4.64
N PHE A 97 2.19 2.18 -3.66
CA PHE A 97 3.30 3.13 -3.80
C PHE A 97 4.58 2.59 -3.15
N GLU A 98 5.71 2.68 -3.86
CA GLU A 98 7.01 2.37 -3.26
C GLU A 98 7.39 3.46 -2.24
N TYR A 99 7.78 3.07 -1.03
CA TYR A 99 8.30 3.98 0.00
C TYR A 99 9.49 3.34 0.70
N ALA A 100 10.65 4.01 0.61
CA ALA A 100 11.91 3.50 1.17
C ALA A 100 11.93 3.57 2.70
N ASP A 101 11.47 4.70 3.26
CA ASP A 101 11.56 5.06 4.68
C ASP A 101 10.44 4.48 5.54
N LEU A 102 10.01 3.25 5.20
CA LEU A 102 9.22 2.41 6.08
C LEU A 102 10.08 1.95 7.26
N SER A 103 9.56 2.07 8.48
CA SER A 103 10.21 1.58 9.71
C SER A 103 10.71 0.15 9.53
N ALA A 104 11.92 -0.15 10.02
CA ALA A 104 12.64 -1.41 9.74
C ALA A 104 11.81 -2.70 9.92
N ASN A 105 10.87 -2.70 10.87
CA ASN A 105 10.05 -3.86 11.22
C ASN A 105 8.82 -4.08 10.32
N THR A 106 8.49 -3.16 9.39
CA THR A 106 7.34 -3.29 8.48
C THR A 106 7.80 -3.14 7.02
N SER A 107 7.54 -4.16 6.21
CA SER A 107 7.86 -4.18 4.78
C SER A 107 6.80 -3.50 3.90
N ASN A 108 5.60 -3.33 4.44
CA ASN A 108 4.42 -2.73 3.81
C ASN A 108 3.51 -2.16 4.89
N ARG A 109 2.69 -1.15 4.54
CA ARG A 109 1.62 -0.62 5.39
C ARG A 109 0.36 -0.31 4.58
N PHE A 110 -0.79 -0.32 5.24
CA PHE A 110 -2.11 -0.02 4.65
C PHE A 110 -2.79 1.14 5.38
N TYR A 111 -3.35 2.07 4.62
CA TYR A 111 -4.06 3.24 5.12
C TYR A 111 -5.45 3.34 4.50
N ASP A 112 -6.42 3.80 5.26
CA ASP A 112 -7.79 3.96 4.75
C ASP A 112 -7.92 5.19 3.84
N VAL A 113 -8.55 4.97 2.69
CA VAL A 113 -8.73 6.01 1.67
C VAL A 113 -9.70 7.09 2.13
N ASP A 114 -10.77 6.72 2.84
CA ASP A 114 -11.79 7.69 3.22
C ASP A 114 -11.27 8.64 4.30
N GLU A 115 -10.35 8.19 5.17
CA GLU A 115 -9.62 9.06 6.10
C GLU A 115 -8.64 10.01 5.38
N ILE A 116 -7.92 9.53 4.37
CA ILE A 116 -7.05 10.38 3.53
C ILE A 116 -7.88 11.46 2.82
N ARG A 117 -9.07 11.12 2.28
CA ARG A 117 -9.99 12.11 1.68
C ARG A 117 -10.39 13.19 2.67
N GLN A 118 -10.78 12.84 3.89
CA GLN A 118 -11.21 13.80 4.91
C GLN A 118 -10.06 14.75 5.32
N GLN A 119 -8.82 14.25 5.40
CA GLN A 119 -7.67 15.11 5.65
C GLN A 119 -7.39 16.07 4.50
N VAL A 120 -7.44 15.62 3.25
CA VAL A 120 -7.24 16.49 2.07
C VAL A 120 -8.35 17.54 1.96
N LEU A 121 -9.61 17.17 2.20
CA LEU A 121 -10.77 18.08 2.18
C LEU A 121 -10.66 19.18 3.26
N SER A 122 -10.31 18.81 4.49
CA SER A 122 -10.14 19.77 5.61
C SER A 122 -8.89 20.65 5.47
N ALA A 123 -7.84 20.14 4.82
CA ALA A 123 -6.67 20.93 4.48
C ALA A 123 -6.96 21.94 3.35
N THR A 124 -7.73 21.55 2.33
CA THR A 124 -8.03 22.40 1.16
C THR A 124 -8.97 23.57 1.50
N THR A 125 -9.83 23.45 2.52
CA THR A 125 -10.64 24.57 3.03
C THR A 125 -9.88 25.55 3.92
N THR A 126 -8.66 25.20 4.37
CA THR A 126 -7.79 26.13 5.11
C THR A 126 -6.92 26.91 4.11
N ALA A 127 -7.39 28.08 3.70
CA ALA A 127 -6.80 28.87 2.62
C ALA A 127 -5.28 29.09 2.76
N ASN A 128 -4.59 29.02 1.62
CA ASN A 128 -3.23 29.48 1.37
C ASN A 128 -2.06 28.69 2.01
N ALA A 129 -2.30 27.56 2.68
CA ALA A 129 -1.24 26.56 2.82
C ALA A 129 -1.00 25.91 1.45
N SER A 130 0.16 26.16 0.84
CA SER A 130 0.53 25.52 -0.44
C SER A 130 0.37 24.01 -0.30
N ILE A 131 -0.29 23.32 -1.25
CA ILE A 131 -0.46 21.86 -1.19
C ILE A 131 0.90 21.17 -1.03
N ALA A 132 1.96 21.70 -1.65
CA ALA A 132 3.35 21.28 -1.48
C ALA A 132 3.88 21.30 -0.02
N ALA A 133 3.38 22.19 0.84
CA ALA A 133 3.78 22.29 2.25
C ALA A 133 3.08 21.25 3.14
N LEU A 134 1.83 20.87 2.80
CA LEU A 134 1.09 19.76 3.43
C LEU A 134 1.53 18.39 2.92
N VAL A 135 1.97 18.33 1.65
CA VAL A 135 2.71 17.21 1.03
C VAL A 135 4.14 17.09 1.59
N GLY A 136 4.51 17.91 2.58
CA GLY A 136 5.81 17.91 3.25
C GLY A 136 6.29 16.52 3.68
N LYS A 137 7.22 15.96 2.90
CA LYS A 137 8.01 14.74 3.13
C LYS A 137 7.29 13.39 3.06
N SER A 138 5.96 13.31 3.02
CA SER A 138 5.24 12.03 2.93
C SER A 138 4.59 11.83 1.54
N PRO A 139 5.15 10.97 0.66
CA PRO A 139 4.65 10.80 -0.72
C PRO A 139 3.22 10.23 -0.81
N LEU A 140 2.73 9.62 0.27
CA LEU A 140 1.31 9.27 0.49
C LEU A 140 0.34 10.39 0.06
N PHE A 141 0.63 11.65 0.40
CA PHE A 141 -0.29 12.77 0.19
C PHE A 141 -0.19 13.37 -1.22
N ALA A 142 0.99 13.32 -1.84
CA ALA A 142 1.19 13.80 -3.21
C ALA A 142 0.32 13.02 -4.20
N SER A 143 0.32 11.69 -4.08
CA SER A 143 -0.29 10.82 -5.06
C SER A 143 -1.76 10.51 -4.78
N ALA A 144 -2.18 10.39 -3.51
CA ALA A 144 -3.58 10.13 -3.17
C ALA A 144 -4.52 11.28 -3.60
N THR A 145 -4.01 12.52 -3.60
CA THR A 145 -4.76 13.72 -4.02
C THR A 145 -5.01 13.77 -5.53
N ALA A 146 -4.19 13.08 -6.34
CA ALA A 146 -4.27 13.12 -7.80
C ALA A 146 -5.29 12.15 -8.41
N THR A 147 -5.82 11.19 -7.65
CA THR A 147 -6.73 10.16 -8.15
C THR A 147 -8.20 10.52 -7.85
N SER A 148 -8.74 11.49 -8.59
CA SER A 148 -10.12 11.98 -8.46
C SER A 148 -11.19 10.90 -8.61
N SER A 149 -10.85 9.77 -9.22
CA SER A 149 -11.66 8.55 -9.26
C SER A 149 -11.01 7.48 -8.38
N LEU A 150 -11.63 7.13 -7.26
CA LEU A 150 -11.18 6.00 -6.40
C LEU A 150 -11.57 4.64 -6.97
N SER A 151 -11.29 4.47 -8.25
CA SER A 151 -11.51 3.24 -8.95
C SER A 151 -10.43 3.01 -9.99
N ILE A 152 -10.20 1.74 -10.28
CA ILE A 152 -9.26 1.31 -11.31
C ILE A 152 -9.94 0.31 -12.23
N VAL A 153 -9.81 0.53 -13.53
CA VAL A 153 -10.31 -0.39 -14.54
C VAL A 153 -9.25 -1.46 -14.80
N LEU A 154 -9.60 -2.74 -14.58
CA LEU A 154 -8.71 -3.88 -14.77
C LEU A 154 -9.51 -4.98 -15.49
N GLY A 155 -9.10 -5.34 -16.70
CA GLY A 155 -9.78 -6.38 -17.49
C GLY A 155 -11.19 -6.02 -17.96
N GLY A 156 -11.53 -4.72 -17.99
CA GLY A 156 -12.88 -4.20 -18.32
C GLY A 156 -13.72 -3.88 -17.09
N GLU A 157 -13.44 -4.52 -15.95
CA GLU A 157 -14.15 -4.31 -14.69
C GLU A 157 -13.60 -3.10 -13.91
N THR A 158 -14.48 -2.37 -13.23
CA THR A 158 -14.13 -1.19 -12.43
C THR A 158 -14.12 -1.53 -10.94
N TYR A 159 -12.94 -1.52 -10.32
CA TYR A 159 -12.76 -1.87 -8.91
C TYR A 159 -12.59 -0.64 -8.03
N ARG A 160 -13.33 -0.54 -6.91
CA ARG A 160 -13.17 0.56 -5.93
C ARG A 160 -11.89 0.36 -5.13
N ILE A 161 -11.10 1.42 -4.99
CA ILE A 161 -9.93 1.45 -4.11
C ILE A 161 -10.44 1.84 -2.71
N GLY A 162 -10.37 0.91 -1.75
CA GLY A 162 -10.76 1.14 -0.36
C GLY A 162 -9.59 1.53 0.54
N LYS A 163 -8.38 1.08 0.21
CA LYS A 163 -7.15 1.35 0.99
C LYS A 163 -5.99 1.68 0.07
N ILE A 164 -5.04 2.46 0.57
CA ILE A 164 -3.75 2.68 -0.08
C ILE A 164 -2.70 1.80 0.61
N MET A 165 -1.86 1.14 -0.18
CA MET A 165 -0.72 0.38 0.32
C MET A 165 0.60 1.10 0.00
N ILE A 166 1.46 1.26 0.99
CA ILE A 166 2.88 1.58 0.77
C ILE A 166 3.73 0.35 1.00
N TYR A 167 4.85 0.24 0.28
CA TYR A 167 5.72 -0.93 0.37
C TYR A 167 7.19 -0.58 0.13
N ARG A 168 8.11 -1.28 0.80
CA ARG A 168 9.54 -1.23 0.46
C ARG A 168 9.77 -2.07 -0.79
N ARG A 169 10.63 -1.66 -1.71
CA ARG A 169 10.99 -2.43 -2.93
C ARG A 169 11.26 -3.92 -2.69
N ILE A 170 11.91 -4.26 -1.58
CA ILE A 170 12.19 -5.65 -1.19
C ILE A 170 10.92 -6.49 -0.96
N TRP A 171 9.80 -5.87 -0.58
CA TRP A 171 8.50 -6.54 -0.43
C TRP A 171 7.96 -7.01 -1.78
N ILE A 172 7.95 -6.15 -2.79
CA ILE A 172 7.42 -6.50 -4.12
C ILE A 172 8.33 -7.52 -4.81
N GLN A 173 9.65 -7.41 -4.62
CA GLN A 173 10.62 -8.40 -5.07
C GLN A 173 10.33 -9.79 -4.45
N LYS A 174 10.17 -9.85 -3.12
CA LYS A 174 9.98 -11.08 -2.35
C LYS A 174 8.62 -11.74 -2.56
N ASN A 175 7.55 -10.95 -2.69
CA ASN A 175 6.17 -11.45 -2.68
C ASN A 175 5.50 -11.50 -4.06
N TYR A 176 5.98 -10.73 -5.05
CA TYR A 176 5.47 -10.78 -6.42
C TYR A 176 6.50 -11.32 -7.42
N PHE A 177 7.60 -10.59 -7.66
CA PHE A 177 8.47 -10.87 -8.81
C PHE A 177 9.17 -12.23 -8.70
N THR A 178 9.81 -12.55 -7.57
CA THR A 178 10.48 -13.84 -7.40
C THR A 178 9.50 -15.03 -7.42
N PRO A 179 8.35 -15.00 -6.70
CA PRO A 179 7.33 -16.04 -6.81
C PRO A 179 6.79 -16.26 -8.23
N MET A 180 6.45 -15.19 -8.95
CA MET A 180 5.95 -15.28 -10.33
C MET A 180 6.96 -15.97 -11.26
N GLN A 181 8.25 -15.61 -11.15
CA GLN A 181 9.31 -16.21 -11.96
C GLN A 181 9.48 -17.72 -11.65
N LEU A 182 9.49 -18.09 -10.37
CA LEU A 182 9.63 -19.48 -9.95
C LEU A 182 8.44 -20.35 -10.39
N LEU A 183 7.21 -19.85 -10.22
CA LEU A 183 6.00 -20.60 -10.57
C LEU A 183 5.87 -20.78 -12.09
N ARG A 184 6.08 -19.73 -12.91
CA ARG A 184 6.06 -19.87 -14.37
C ARG A 184 7.09 -20.90 -14.87
N ARG A 185 8.33 -20.87 -14.32
CA ARG A 185 9.38 -21.83 -14.71
C ARG A 185 9.00 -23.28 -14.36
N ASN A 186 8.32 -23.48 -13.24
CA ASN A 186 7.87 -24.81 -12.81
C ASN A 186 6.61 -25.29 -13.55
N SER A 187 5.84 -24.37 -14.16
CA SER A 187 4.75 -24.71 -15.11
C SER A 187 5.26 -25.10 -16.50
N SER A 188 6.54 -24.86 -16.83
CA SER A 188 7.13 -25.19 -18.13
C SER A 188 7.50 -26.67 -18.30
N VAL A 189 6.49 -27.51 -18.53
CA VAL A 189 6.66 -28.70 -19.39
C VAL A 189 6.14 -28.35 -20.78
N CYS A 190 6.98 -28.51 -21.80
CA CYS A 190 6.69 -28.30 -23.23
C CYS A 190 6.27 -26.87 -23.66
N ILE A 191 7.26 -26.00 -23.86
CA ILE A 191 7.42 -25.39 -25.19
C ILE A 191 8.82 -25.78 -25.66
N ILE A 192 8.88 -26.73 -26.60
CA ILE A 192 10.09 -27.09 -27.34
C ILE A 192 10.19 -26.10 -28.52
N LEU A 193 11.40 -25.60 -28.77
CA LEU A 193 11.76 -24.83 -29.97
C LEU A 193 11.86 -25.74 -31.19
#